data_AF-A0A3B9VKM9-F1
#
_entry.id   AF-A0A3B9VKM9-F1
#
_cell.length_a   1.000
_cell.length_b   1.000
_cell.length_c   1.000
_cell.angle_alpha   90.00
_cell.angle_beta   90.00
_cell.angle_gamma   90.00
#
_symmetry.space_group_name_H-M   'P 1'
#
loop_
_entity.id
_entity.type
_entity.pdbx_description
1 polymer ?
#
loop_
_entity_poly.entity_id
_entity_poly.type
_entity_poly.pdbx_seq_one_letter_code
_entity_poly.pdbx_strand_id
1 'polypeptide(L)' 'VTTSLHSSPGLISAIGIGEAPIGLQGTFSIWESGEAVKNFAYSGAAHKEAIKATHRHAWYAEEMFARFALIESRGSL' A
#
# COMPACT_ATOMS: atom_id res chain seq x y z
N VAL A 1 0.30 4.55 8.54
CA VAL A 1 -0.64 3.76 7.69
C VAL A 1 -2.04 4.38 7.80
N THR A 2 -2.88 4.35 6.76
CA THR A 2 -4.17 5.07 6.76
C THR A 2 -5.33 4.20 7.28
N THR A 3 -6.34 4.82 7.90
CA THR A 3 -7.57 4.13 8.34
C THR A 3 -8.31 3.46 7.19
N SER A 4 -8.35 4.11 6.02
CA SER A 4 -9.01 3.56 4.82
C SER A 4 -8.34 2.27 4.34
N LEU A 5 -7.02 2.13 4.51
CA LEU A 5 -6.33 0.88 4.22
C LEU A 5 -6.75 -0.20 5.23
N HIS A 6 -6.68 0.11 6.53
CA HIS A 6 -7.06 -0.84 7.57
C HIS A 6 -8.52 -1.35 7.49
N SER A 7 -9.43 -0.55 6.95
CA SER A 7 -10.84 -0.95 6.75
C SER A 7 -11.10 -1.63 5.40
N SER A 8 -10.07 -1.91 4.60
CA SER A 8 -10.25 -2.45 3.25
C SER A 8 -10.56 -3.94 3.29
N PRO A 9 -11.63 -4.40 2.61
CA PRO A 9 -11.95 -5.82 2.52
C PRO A 9 -10.77 -6.64 1.97
N GLY A 10 -10.47 -7.76 2.63
CA GLY A 10 -9.39 -8.67 2.24
C GLY A 10 -7.98 -8.23 2.62
N LEU A 11 -7.82 -7.14 3.39
CA LEU A 11 -6.53 -6.82 4.02
C LEU A 11 -6.29 -7.77 5.20
N ILE A 12 -5.13 -8.44 5.21
CA ILE A 12 -4.70 -9.30 6.32
C ILE A 12 -3.85 -8.50 7.31
N SER A 13 -2.85 -7.77 6.82
CA SER A 13 -1.97 -6.94 7.65
C SER A 13 -1.30 -5.84 6.82
N ALA A 14 -0.96 -4.73 7.46
CA ALA A 14 -0.21 -3.64 6.84
C ALA A 14 0.74 -3.01 7.86
N ILE A 15 1.96 -2.73 7.41
CA ILE A 15 2.97 -1.99 8.18
C ILE A 15 3.44 -0.78 7.39
N GLY A 16 3.67 0.32 8.10
CA GLY A 16 4.35 1.49 7.55
C GLY A 16 5.85 1.25 7.58
N ILE A 17 6.54 1.67 6.51
CA ILE A 17 7.99 1.65 6.41
C ILE A 17 8.45 3.11 6.26
N GLY A 18 9.54 3.47 6.95
CA GLY A 18 10.13 4.80 6.86
C GLY A 18 9.54 5.78 7.87
N GLU A 19 10.27 5.97 8.95
CA GLU A 19 10.25 7.23 9.69
C GLU A 19 11.66 7.85 9.60
N ALA A 20 11.75 9.16 9.83
CA ALA A 20 13.01 9.90 9.74
C ALA A 20 14.15 9.17 10.50
N PRO A 21 15.36 9.06 9.93
CA PRO A 21 15.87 9.75 8.74
C PRO A 21 15.75 8.93 7.44
N ILE A 22 15.12 7.76 7.46
CA ILE A 22 14.98 6.89 6.29
C ILE A 22 13.90 7.53 5.40
N GLY A 23 14.29 8.48 4.56
CA GLY A 23 13.42 9.32 3.72
C GLY A 23 12.57 8.58 2.67
N LEU A 24 12.35 7.28 2.83
CA LEU A 24 11.54 6.43 1.99
C LEU A 24 10.31 5.96 2.79
N GLN A 25 9.23 6.73 2.67
CA GLN A 25 7.93 6.35 3.23
C GLN A 25 7.28 5.30 2.32
N GLY A 26 6.95 4.15 2.91
CA GLY A 26 6.35 3.02 2.21
C GLY A 26 5.28 2.34 3.03
N THR A 27 4.54 1.45 2.39
CA THR A 27 3.61 0.55 3.09
C THR A 27 3.79 -0.84 2.51
N PHE A 28 4.03 -1.81 3.40
CA PHE A 28 4.03 -3.22 3.04
C PHE A 28 2.75 -3.84 3.59
N SER A 29 2.05 -4.62 2.77
CA SER A 29 0.75 -5.18 3.13
C SER A 29 0.53 -6.57 2.54
N ILE A 30 -0.19 -7.39 3.30
CA ILE A 30 -0.56 -8.76 2.96
C ILE A 30 -2.08 -8.78 2.75
N TRP A 31 -2.52 -9.47 1.70
CA TRP A 31 -3.91 -9.50 1.26
C TRP A 31 -4.36 -10.92 0.96
N GLU A 32 -5.65 -11.18 1.14
CA GLU A 32 -6.26 -12.49 0.88
C GLU A 32 -6.15 -12.92 -0.59
N SER A 33 -6.16 -11.96 -1.52
CA SER A 33 -6.06 -12.25 -2.96
C SER A 33 -5.53 -11.06 -3.76
N GLY A 34 -5.05 -11.35 -4.98
CA GLY A 34 -4.69 -10.30 -5.94
C GLY A 34 -5.88 -9.46 -6.39
N GLU A 35 -7.11 -10.00 -6.31
CA GLU A 35 -8.33 -9.24 -6.58
C GLU A 35 -8.63 -8.22 -5.48
N ALA A 36 -8.47 -8.59 -4.20
CA ALA A 36 -8.63 -7.67 -3.09
C ALA A 36 -7.69 -6.45 -3.21
N VAL A 37 -6.42 -6.67 -3.58
CA VAL A 37 -5.46 -5.57 -3.83
C VAL A 37 -5.91 -4.68 -4.99
N LYS A 38 -6.37 -5.27 -6.10
CA LYS A 38 -6.86 -4.50 -7.26
C LYS A 38 -8.08 -3.66 -6.87
N ASN A 39 -9.01 -4.24 -6.12
CA ASN A 39 -10.20 -3.53 -5.64
C ASN A 39 -9.80 -2.38 -4.72
N PHE A 40 -8.86 -2.56 -3.78
CA PHE A 40 -8.36 -1.45 -2.98
C PHE A 40 -7.74 -0.33 -3.84
N ALA A 41 -6.82 -0.69 -4.74
CA ALA A 41 -6.10 0.27 -5.57
C ALA A 41 -7.00 1.07 -6.53
N TYR A 42 -8.09 0.46 -7.02
CA TYR A 42 -8.91 1.07 -8.07
C TYR A 42 -10.35 1.42 -7.65
N SER A 43 -10.84 0.97 -6.51
CA SER A 43 -12.21 1.27 -6.06
C SER A 43 -12.28 2.49 -5.15
N GLY A 44 -11.21 2.83 -4.44
CA GLY A 44 -11.18 3.99 -3.56
C GLY A 44 -10.93 5.31 -4.31
N ALA A 45 -11.90 6.22 -4.33
CA ALA A 45 -11.72 7.58 -4.87
C ALA A 45 -10.51 8.29 -4.23
N ALA A 46 -10.32 8.10 -2.92
CA ALA A 46 -9.19 8.67 -2.18
C ALA A 46 -7.81 8.20 -2.68
N HIS A 47 -7.67 6.91 -3.03
CA HIS A 47 -6.39 6.38 -3.53
C HIS A 47 -6.09 6.93 -4.93
N LYS A 48 -7.10 7.01 -5.80
CA LYS A 48 -6.96 7.64 -7.12
C LYS A 48 -6.57 9.10 -7.03
N GLU A 49 -7.18 9.86 -6.12
CA GLU A 49 -6.83 11.27 -5.92
C GLU A 49 -5.43 11.43 -5.35
N ALA A 50 -4.99 10.56 -4.44
CA ALA A 50 -3.61 10.57 -3.93
C ALA A 50 -2.58 10.33 -5.04
N ILE A 51 -2.84 9.38 -5.96
CA ILE A 51 -1.99 9.14 -7.13
C ILE A 51 -1.95 10.38 -8.03
N LYS A 52 -3.11 10.97 -8.35
CA LYS A 52 -3.18 12.19 -9.17
C LYS A 52 -2.44 13.37 -8.52
N ALA A 53 -2.58 13.53 -7.21
CA ALA A 53 -1.91 14.59 -6.45
C ALA A 53 -0.39 14.37 -6.45
N THR A 54 0.07 13.13 -6.32
CA THR A 54 1.50 12.77 -6.39
C THR A 54 2.09 13.20 -7.74
N HIS A 55 1.43 12.89 -8.85
CA HIS A 55 1.88 13.35 -10.17
C HIS A 55 1.82 14.87 -10.34
N ARG A 56 0.78 15.52 -9.81
CA ARG A 56 0.62 16.99 -9.91
C ARG A 56 1.68 17.76 -9.15
N HIS A 57 2.05 17.27 -7.97
CA HIS A 57 2.92 17.99 -7.04
C HIS A 57 4.36 17.48 -7.04
N ALA A 58 4.67 16.41 -7.80
CA ALA A 58 5.98 15.78 -7.83
C ALA A 58 6.54 15.50 -6.43
N TRP A 59 5.70 14.94 -5.55
CA TRP A 59 6.05 14.71 -4.14
C TRP A 59 7.24 13.77 -3.94
N TYR A 60 7.50 12.87 -4.89
CA TYR A 60 8.56 11.89 -4.82
C TYR A 60 9.46 11.98 -6.06
N ALA A 61 10.77 11.88 -5.85
CA ALA A 61 11.72 11.71 -6.93
C ALA A 61 11.57 10.34 -7.60
N GLU A 62 11.17 9.33 -6.82
CA GLU A 62 10.96 7.95 -7.25
C GLU A 62 9.73 7.37 -6.53
N GLU A 63 8.96 6.55 -7.24
CA GLU A 63 7.85 5.79 -6.67
C GLU A 63 7.86 4.35 -7.19
N MET A 64 7.49 3.38 -6.35
CA MET A 64 7.45 1.97 -6.74
C MET A 64 6.24 1.26 -6.14
N PHE A 65 5.50 0.58 -7.01
CA PHE A 65 4.43 -0.34 -6.63
C PHE A 65 4.77 -1.74 -7.12
N ALA A 66 5.07 -2.64 -6.19
CA ALA A 66 5.37 -4.03 -6.49
C ALA A 66 4.33 -4.96 -5.86
N ARG A 67 4.02 -6.06 -6.55
CA ARG A 67 3.13 -7.12 -6.06
C ARG A 67 3.84 -8.45 -6.21
N PHE A 68 3.76 -9.26 -5.17
CA PHE A 68 4.41 -10.56 -5.10
C PHE A 68 3.36 -11.63 -4.79
N ALA A 69 3.53 -12.81 -5.37
CA ALA A 69 2.81 -14.00 -4.91
C ALA A 69 3.52 -14.54 -3.67
N LEU A 70 2.77 -14.80 -2.59
CA LEU A 70 3.32 -15.39 -1.39
C LEU A 70 3.61 -16.89 -1.64
N ILE A 71 4.88 -17.29 -1.57
CA ILE A 71 5.29 -18.68 -1.74
C ILE A 71 5.39 -19.38 -0.39
N GLU A 72 5.90 -18.68 0.63
CA GLU A 72 6.09 -19.21 1.98
C GLU A 72 5.97 -18.07 3.02
N SER A 73 5.44 -18.40 4.20
CA SER A 73 5.40 -17.53 5.37
C SER A 73 5.78 -18.33 6.61
N ARG A 74 6.54 -17.72 7.54
CA ARG A 74 6.96 -18.33 8.81
C ARG A 74 6.74 -17.33 9.95
N GLY A 75 6.34 -17.85 11.11
CA GLY A 75 5.98 -17.04 12.28
C GLY A 75 4.49 -16.71 12.33
N SER A 76 4.12 -15.77 13.21
CA SER A 76 2.76 -15.23 13.33
C SER A 76 2.78 -13.72 13.15
N LEU A 77 1.75 -13.20 12.48
CA LEU A 77 1.49 -11.76 12.34
C LEU A 77 0.86 -11.18 13.60
#